data_AF-A0A7V4MYY7-F1
#
_entry.id   AF-A0A7V4MYY7-F1
#
_cell.length_a   1.000
_cell.length_b   1.000
_cell.length_c   1.000
_cell.angle_alpha   90.00
_cell.angle_beta   90.00
_cell.angle_gamma   90.00
#
_symmetry.space_group_name_H-M   'P 1'
#
loop_
_entity.id
_entity.type
_entity.pdbx_description
1 polymer ?
#
loop_
_entity_poly.entity_id
_entity_poly.type
_entity_poly.pdbx_seq_one_letter_code
_entity_poly.pdbx_strand_id
1 'polypeptide(L)'
;MSEKLRVYLAGPISGCTEEQKRWWREEVKRRLGHQFEFEDPLDWADDKGIPREISKIEGCDIVLANMWKESIGTTVGIIRANEQGKPVVLIDPNHMNNAILESLVQPEKPVRSLEEACKRLAQLAAELQPLSVCKRDGEEERFSAAKLARSVARAAAEAGVPDPSFEELIAKPTIADLRRKGEGRARPGQVGWVTTQEIRQQIFERLQSLSVDPQLTADLRDRAKRVLEAWREKERLKKGEEAIRDAEQRVRQAEEETARWKQLFLSLRDKGLPAVEEAPPEGPVDLVQFGSVEQVLDRFAKKWSGFVLIHDEARATAKRLRPPLTSKEREQLFELLEQLGEFARDRALAAAEGTPPPTFEERFGDRYAATESAETKERYRREFREHEGRKYLGLQHLKARVESSERLRVYFDQLPSGRFLVGWIGHRKIFSHDG
;
A
#
# COMPACT_ATOMS: atom_id res chain seq x y z
N MET A 1 22.43 -29.79 -4.20
CA MET A 1 23.69 -29.07 -4.44
C MET A 1 23.33 -27.60 -4.53
N SER A 2 23.97 -26.71 -3.77
CA SER A 2 23.73 -25.27 -3.93
C SER A 2 24.15 -24.86 -5.33
N GLU A 3 23.28 -24.12 -6.03
CA GLU A 3 23.61 -23.57 -7.34
C GLU A 3 24.86 -22.68 -7.22
N LYS A 4 25.85 -22.90 -8.10
CA LYS A 4 27.07 -22.08 -8.10
C LYS A 4 26.73 -20.68 -8.58
N LEU A 5 27.39 -19.67 -7.99
CA LEU A 5 27.28 -18.31 -8.49
C LEU A 5 27.94 -18.20 -9.87
N ARG A 6 27.36 -17.37 -10.74
CA ARG A 6 27.86 -17.14 -12.09
C ARG A 6 28.70 -15.86 -12.14
N VAL A 7 29.92 -15.95 -12.67
CA VAL A 7 30.87 -14.83 -12.78
C VAL A 7 31.10 -14.48 -14.24
N TYR A 8 30.85 -13.23 -14.61
CA TYR A 8 31.18 -12.71 -15.94
C TYR A 8 32.65 -12.28 -16.02
N LEU A 9 33.39 -12.74 -17.04
CA LEU A 9 34.82 -12.44 -17.22
C LEU A 9 35.05 -11.29 -18.20
N ALA A 10 34.87 -10.06 -17.70
CA ALA A 10 35.09 -8.85 -18.48
C ALA A 10 36.59 -8.54 -18.61
N GLY A 11 37.06 -8.23 -19.82
CA GLY A 11 38.43 -7.79 -20.03
C GLY A 11 38.75 -7.54 -21.50
N PRO A 12 39.84 -6.82 -21.82
CA PRO A 12 40.19 -6.45 -23.19
C PRO A 12 40.31 -7.66 -24.12
N ILE A 13 39.66 -7.60 -25.28
CA ILE A 13 39.73 -8.62 -26.36
C ILE A 13 40.36 -8.02 -27.61
N SER A 14 39.86 -6.87 -28.07
CA SER A 14 40.36 -6.20 -29.28
C SER A 14 41.81 -5.72 -29.10
N GLY A 15 42.67 -6.01 -30.07
CA GLY A 15 44.10 -5.67 -30.03
C GLY A 15 44.89 -6.41 -28.94
N CYS A 16 44.44 -7.61 -28.55
CA CYS A 16 45.16 -8.51 -27.64
C CYS A 16 45.60 -9.78 -28.40
N THR A 17 46.74 -10.36 -28.01
CA THR A 17 47.14 -11.70 -28.46
C THR A 17 46.24 -12.78 -27.83
N GLU A 18 46.19 -13.97 -28.42
CA GLU A 18 45.40 -15.08 -27.86
C GLU A 18 45.83 -15.45 -26.42
N GLU A 19 47.13 -15.39 -26.14
CA GLU A 19 47.67 -15.61 -24.81
C GLU A 19 47.13 -14.58 -23.80
N GLN A 20 47.18 -13.27 -24.15
CA GLN A 20 46.67 -12.19 -23.31
C GLN A 20 45.16 -12.32 -23.04
N LYS A 21 44.40 -12.82 -24.01
CA LYS A 21 42.97 -13.07 -23.85
C LYS A 21 42.71 -14.24 -22.91
N ARG A 22 43.41 -15.37 -23.09
CA ARG A 22 43.05 -16.65 -22.47
C ARG A 22 43.69 -16.88 -21.10
N TRP A 23 44.96 -16.50 -20.92
CA TRP A 23 45.75 -16.91 -19.75
C TRP A 23 45.06 -16.62 -18.41
N TRP A 24 44.63 -15.37 -18.18
CA TRP A 24 44.04 -15.00 -16.89
C TRP A 24 42.65 -15.60 -16.67
N ARG A 25 41.88 -15.78 -17.75
CA ARG A 25 40.53 -16.36 -17.71
C ARG A 25 40.59 -17.83 -17.34
N GLU A 26 41.47 -18.57 -18.00
CA GLU A 26 41.72 -19.98 -17.69
C GLU A 26 42.30 -20.15 -16.30
N GLU A 27 43.19 -19.25 -15.86
CA GLU A 27 43.73 -19.30 -14.51
C GLU A 27 42.66 -19.06 -13.43
N VAL A 28 41.72 -18.13 -13.65
CA VAL A 28 40.56 -17.93 -12.75
C VAL A 28 39.65 -19.16 -12.76
N LYS A 29 39.27 -19.67 -13.94
CA LYS A 29 38.45 -20.88 -14.08
C LYS A 29 39.11 -22.08 -13.38
N ARG A 30 40.43 -22.24 -13.51
CA ARG A 30 41.20 -23.31 -12.85
C ARG A 30 41.18 -23.18 -11.33
N ARG A 31 41.38 -21.97 -10.79
CA ARG A 31 41.38 -21.72 -9.33
C ARG A 31 39.99 -21.84 -8.72
N LEU A 32 38.95 -21.38 -9.41
CA LEU A 32 37.63 -21.12 -8.84
C LEU A 32 36.48 -21.90 -9.47
N GLY A 33 36.70 -22.71 -10.50
CA GLY A 33 35.65 -23.51 -11.19
C GLY A 33 34.94 -24.53 -10.30
N HIS A 34 35.52 -24.88 -9.16
CA HIS A 34 34.85 -25.70 -8.16
C HIS A 34 33.78 -24.93 -7.37
N GLN A 35 33.86 -23.60 -7.29
CA GLN A 35 32.93 -22.72 -6.55
C GLN A 35 31.97 -21.94 -7.47
N PHE A 36 32.42 -21.59 -8.66
CA PHE A 36 31.69 -20.71 -9.59
C PHE A 36 31.47 -21.37 -10.94
N GLU A 37 30.43 -20.87 -11.62
CA GLU A 37 30.27 -20.99 -13.05
C GLU A 37 30.76 -19.71 -13.72
N PHE A 38 31.32 -19.82 -14.92
CA PHE A 38 31.92 -18.69 -15.63
C PHE A 38 31.21 -18.43 -16.94
N GLU A 39 30.96 -17.14 -17.19
CA GLU A 39 30.50 -16.64 -18.48
C GLU A 39 31.66 -15.87 -19.12
N ASP A 40 32.35 -16.53 -20.05
CA ASP A 40 33.51 -15.99 -20.73
C ASP A 40 33.12 -15.52 -22.14
N PRO A 41 33.29 -14.22 -22.45
CA PRO A 41 33.04 -13.71 -23.79
C PRO A 41 33.81 -14.44 -24.89
N LEU A 42 34.99 -15.00 -24.60
CA LEU A 42 35.76 -15.74 -25.60
C LEU A 42 35.08 -17.03 -26.08
N ASP A 43 34.12 -17.56 -25.32
CA ASP A 43 33.40 -18.78 -25.67
C ASP A 43 32.29 -18.53 -26.71
N TRP A 44 31.97 -17.26 -26.99
CA TRP A 44 30.84 -16.93 -27.87
C TRP A 44 30.95 -15.61 -28.65
N ALA A 45 31.98 -14.79 -28.42
CA ALA A 45 32.16 -13.49 -29.08
C ALA A 45 32.65 -13.67 -30.53
N ASP A 46 31.72 -14.02 -31.41
CA ASP A 46 31.91 -13.96 -32.87
C ASP A 46 31.41 -12.60 -33.37
N ASP A 47 32.28 -11.57 -33.42
CA ASP A 47 32.11 -10.23 -34.04
C ASP A 47 30.75 -9.48 -33.90
N LYS A 48 29.82 -9.93 -33.05
CA LYS A 48 28.44 -9.40 -32.96
C LYS A 48 28.01 -9.14 -31.53
N GLY A 49 27.93 -7.84 -31.24
CA GLY A 49 26.79 -7.21 -30.59
C GLY A 49 26.85 -7.07 -29.07
N ILE A 50 27.05 -5.83 -28.62
CA ILE A 50 26.77 -5.33 -27.26
C ILE A 50 25.46 -5.91 -26.65
N PRO A 51 24.35 -6.13 -27.39
CA PRO A 51 23.15 -6.75 -26.81
C PRO A 51 23.35 -8.15 -26.21
N ARG A 52 24.20 -9.00 -26.82
CA ARG A 52 24.46 -10.34 -26.31
C ARG A 52 25.27 -10.28 -25.01
N GLU A 53 26.28 -9.41 -24.98
CA GLU A 53 27.07 -9.13 -23.78
C GLU A 53 26.19 -8.64 -22.62
N ILE A 54 25.27 -7.72 -22.87
CA ILE A 54 24.32 -7.24 -21.85
C ILE A 54 23.50 -8.41 -21.28
N SER A 55 22.93 -9.26 -22.13
CA SER A 55 22.14 -10.42 -21.68
C SER A 55 22.98 -11.42 -20.87
N LYS A 56 24.27 -11.59 -21.21
CA LYS A 56 25.18 -12.43 -20.45
C LYS A 56 25.53 -11.85 -19.08
N ILE A 57 25.78 -10.54 -19.01
CA ILE A 57 25.98 -9.83 -17.75
C ILE A 57 24.72 -9.94 -16.90
N GLU A 58 23.53 -9.77 -17.47
CA GLU A 58 22.23 -9.93 -16.81
C GLU A 58 22.03 -11.31 -16.16
N GLY A 59 22.56 -12.37 -16.77
CA GLY A 59 22.50 -13.74 -16.25
C GLY A 59 23.55 -14.10 -15.18
N CYS A 60 24.51 -13.21 -14.89
CA CYS A 60 25.56 -13.46 -13.89
C CYS A 60 25.25 -12.84 -12.53
N ASP A 61 25.87 -13.35 -11.46
CA ASP A 61 25.75 -12.80 -10.11
C ASP A 61 26.86 -11.78 -9.80
N ILE A 62 28.05 -11.94 -10.39
CA ILE A 62 29.24 -11.12 -10.15
C ILE A 62 29.92 -10.79 -11.48
N VAL A 63 30.56 -9.62 -11.58
CA VAL A 63 31.47 -9.30 -12.68
C VAL A 63 32.91 -9.26 -12.18
N LEU A 64 33.80 -10.04 -12.80
CA LEU A 64 35.24 -9.90 -12.67
C LEU A 64 35.76 -9.15 -13.88
N ALA A 65 36.22 -7.92 -13.68
CA ALA A 65 36.77 -7.07 -14.71
C ALA A 65 38.30 -7.04 -14.61
N ASN A 66 39.01 -7.62 -15.57
CA ASN A 66 40.46 -7.51 -15.67
C ASN A 66 40.85 -6.38 -16.63
N MET A 67 41.29 -5.26 -16.09
CA MET A 67 41.64 -4.07 -16.84
C MET A 67 43.14 -3.81 -16.76
N TRP A 68 43.93 -4.62 -17.47
CA TRP A 68 45.38 -4.38 -17.64
C TRP A 68 45.70 -3.36 -18.74
N LYS A 69 44.73 -3.06 -19.61
CA LYS A 69 44.75 -1.93 -20.55
C LYS A 69 43.35 -1.34 -20.67
N GLU A 70 43.25 -0.12 -21.19
CA GLU A 70 41.97 0.53 -21.46
C GLU A 70 41.09 -0.31 -22.39
N SER A 71 39.80 -0.43 -22.05
CA SER A 71 38.84 -1.22 -22.80
C SER A 71 37.43 -0.68 -22.58
N ILE A 72 36.90 -0.04 -23.63
CA ILE A 72 35.53 0.52 -23.63
C ILE A 72 34.50 -0.58 -23.32
N GLY A 73 34.63 -1.76 -23.93
CA GLY A 73 33.71 -2.88 -23.69
C GLY A 73 33.70 -3.32 -22.23
N THR A 74 34.89 -3.40 -21.60
CA THR A 74 35.00 -3.73 -20.18
C THR A 74 34.35 -2.67 -19.29
N THR A 75 34.58 -1.38 -19.57
CA THR A 75 33.93 -0.27 -18.85
C THR A 75 32.41 -0.31 -18.99
N VAL A 76 31.88 -0.56 -20.20
CA VAL A 76 30.44 -0.73 -20.43
C VAL A 76 29.91 -1.90 -19.61
N GLY A 77 30.63 -3.02 -19.54
CA GLY A 77 30.25 -4.16 -18.72
C GLY A 77 30.18 -3.84 -17.23
N ILE A 78 31.13 -3.06 -16.70
CA ILE A 78 31.14 -2.58 -15.31
C ILE A 78 29.90 -1.70 -15.05
N ILE A 79 29.63 -0.72 -15.92
CA ILE A 79 28.47 0.18 -15.79
C ILE A 79 27.18 -0.64 -15.75
N ARG A 80 27.01 -1.60 -16.67
CA ARG A 80 25.82 -2.47 -16.70
C ARG A 80 25.67 -3.33 -15.45
N ALA A 81 26.76 -3.81 -14.88
CA ALA A 81 26.73 -4.56 -13.63
C ALA A 81 26.25 -3.68 -12.46
N ASN A 82 26.76 -2.45 -12.38
CA ASN A 82 26.39 -1.48 -11.36
C ASN A 82 24.93 -1.06 -11.44
N GLU A 83 24.42 -0.76 -12.63
CA GLU A 83 23.00 -0.48 -12.89
C GLU A 83 22.07 -1.62 -12.41
N GLN A 84 22.60 -2.85 -12.37
CA GLN A 84 21.88 -4.04 -11.90
C GLN A 84 22.13 -4.37 -10.42
N GLY A 85 22.92 -3.55 -9.71
CA GLY A 85 23.31 -3.77 -8.32
C GLY A 85 24.19 -4.99 -8.12
N LYS A 86 24.96 -5.40 -9.15
CA LYS A 86 25.86 -6.55 -9.08
C LYS A 86 27.24 -6.10 -8.60
N PRO A 87 27.89 -6.88 -7.71
CA PRO A 87 29.25 -6.56 -7.30
C PRO A 87 30.23 -6.72 -8.46
N VAL A 88 31.18 -5.80 -8.51
CA VAL A 88 32.26 -5.79 -9.51
C VAL A 88 33.59 -5.94 -8.78
N VAL A 89 34.39 -6.91 -9.20
CA VAL A 89 35.79 -7.03 -8.80
C VAL A 89 36.64 -6.54 -9.96
N LEU A 90 37.29 -5.39 -9.80
CA LEU A 90 38.17 -4.81 -10.81
C LEU A 90 39.63 -5.12 -10.49
N ILE A 91 40.32 -5.77 -11.42
CA ILE A 91 41.78 -5.94 -11.41
C ILE A 91 42.37 -4.80 -12.24
N ASP A 92 43.14 -3.93 -11.61
CA ASP A 92 43.94 -2.88 -12.27
C ASP A 92 45.41 -3.05 -11.86
N PRO A 93 46.17 -3.91 -12.57
CA PRO A 93 47.56 -4.17 -12.22
C PRO A 93 48.49 -3.00 -12.58
N ASN A 94 48.07 -2.10 -13.47
CA ASN A 94 48.90 -1.03 -14.02
C ASN A 94 48.63 0.34 -13.41
N HIS A 95 47.70 0.44 -12.45
CA HIS A 95 47.31 1.70 -11.82
C HIS A 95 47.01 2.75 -12.87
N MET A 96 46.00 2.49 -13.71
CA MET A 96 45.60 3.46 -14.72
C MET A 96 45.12 4.79 -14.10
N ASN A 97 44.96 4.86 -12.76
CA ASN A 97 44.66 6.07 -11.98
C ASN A 97 43.48 6.83 -12.57
N ASN A 98 42.50 6.08 -13.06
CA ASN A 98 41.35 6.63 -13.73
C ASN A 98 40.24 6.81 -12.69
N ALA A 99 40.01 8.07 -12.29
CA ALA A 99 39.01 8.44 -11.30
C ALA A 99 37.59 7.95 -11.65
N ILE A 100 37.27 7.85 -12.95
CA ILE A 100 35.97 7.34 -13.40
C ILE A 100 35.86 5.85 -13.06
N LEU A 101 36.88 5.05 -13.38
CA LEU A 101 36.86 3.62 -13.08
C LEU A 101 36.86 3.34 -11.59
N GLU A 102 37.62 4.10 -10.81
CA GLU A 102 37.56 4.03 -9.36
C GLU A 102 36.17 4.37 -8.84
N SER A 103 35.53 5.41 -9.38
CA SER A 103 34.15 5.78 -8.99
C SER A 103 33.12 4.71 -9.32
N LEU A 104 33.34 3.97 -10.42
CA LEU A 104 32.43 2.90 -10.85
C LEU A 104 32.52 1.66 -9.95
N VAL A 105 33.60 1.43 -9.23
CA VAL A 105 33.74 0.23 -8.40
C VAL A 105 33.54 0.49 -6.91
N GLN A 106 33.12 1.69 -6.52
CA GLN A 106 32.87 2.03 -5.13
C GLN A 106 31.70 1.23 -4.53
N PRO A 107 31.78 0.88 -3.23
CA PRO A 107 32.82 1.25 -2.26
C PRO A 107 34.11 0.42 -2.33
N GLU A 108 34.13 -0.66 -3.12
CA GLU A 108 35.34 -1.48 -3.29
C GLU A 108 36.48 -0.71 -3.98
N LYS A 109 37.71 -1.08 -3.66
CA LYS A 109 38.91 -0.58 -4.36
C LYS A 109 39.35 -1.61 -5.41
N PRO A 110 39.90 -1.16 -6.56
CA PRO A 110 40.54 -2.06 -7.50
C PRO A 110 41.61 -2.90 -6.80
N VAL A 111 41.66 -4.19 -7.13
CA VAL A 111 42.71 -5.10 -6.67
C VAL A 111 43.87 -5.10 -7.66
N ARG A 112 45.07 -5.45 -7.19
CA ARG A 112 46.30 -5.32 -7.99
C ARG A 112 46.69 -6.61 -8.70
N SER A 113 46.10 -7.73 -8.32
CA SER A 113 46.49 -9.04 -8.84
C SER A 113 45.29 -9.96 -9.01
N LEU A 114 45.50 -10.98 -9.85
CA LEU A 114 44.55 -12.06 -10.06
C LEU A 114 44.31 -12.85 -8.76
N GLU A 115 45.32 -12.97 -7.91
CA GLU A 115 45.22 -13.67 -6.63
C GLU A 115 44.30 -12.94 -5.65
N GLU A 116 44.47 -11.61 -5.52
CA GLU A 116 43.59 -10.77 -4.71
C GLU A 116 42.15 -10.79 -5.22
N ALA A 117 41.96 -10.75 -6.56
CA ALA A 117 40.63 -10.88 -7.15
C ALA A 117 39.98 -12.21 -6.83
N CYS A 118 40.71 -13.33 -6.94
CA CYS A 118 40.18 -14.64 -6.60
C CYS A 118 39.78 -14.73 -5.11
N LYS A 119 40.57 -14.14 -4.22
CA LYS A 119 40.25 -14.05 -2.79
C LYS A 119 38.99 -13.21 -2.55
N ARG A 120 38.85 -12.06 -3.23
CA ARG A 120 37.64 -11.21 -3.12
C ARG A 120 36.41 -11.91 -3.68
N LEU A 121 36.52 -12.64 -4.80
CA LEU A 121 35.41 -13.43 -5.33
C LEU A 121 34.94 -14.49 -4.32
N ALA A 122 35.86 -15.22 -3.69
CA ALA A 122 35.50 -16.21 -2.67
C ALA A 122 34.80 -15.57 -1.45
N GLN A 123 35.22 -14.37 -1.03
CA GLN A 123 34.53 -13.60 0.00
C GLN A 123 33.12 -13.18 -0.44
N LEU A 124 32.98 -12.65 -1.66
CA LEU A 124 31.69 -12.30 -2.23
C LEU A 124 30.75 -13.51 -2.34
N ALA A 125 31.24 -14.70 -2.66
CA ALA A 125 30.41 -15.90 -2.64
C ALA A 125 29.85 -16.23 -1.25
N ALA A 126 30.64 -15.99 -0.20
CA ALA A 126 30.17 -16.14 1.16
C ALA A 126 29.13 -15.07 1.53
N GLU A 127 29.25 -13.84 1.01
CA GLU A 127 28.31 -12.73 1.24
C GLU A 127 27.03 -12.82 0.38
N LEU A 128 27.11 -13.46 -0.79
CA LEU A 128 26.03 -13.52 -1.78
C LEU A 128 25.17 -14.78 -1.66
N GLN A 129 25.14 -15.42 -0.48
CA GLN A 129 24.33 -16.61 -0.24
C GLN A 129 22.91 -16.46 -0.81
N PRO A 130 22.31 -17.54 -1.35
CA PRO A 130 20.96 -17.48 -1.89
C PRO A 130 19.99 -16.88 -0.87
N LEU A 131 19.12 -16.01 -1.35
CA LEU A 131 18.09 -15.35 -0.55
C LEU A 131 16.75 -15.58 -1.24
N SER A 132 15.75 -16.04 -0.49
CA SER A 132 14.38 -16.21 -0.97
C SER A 132 13.50 -15.04 -0.54
N VAL A 133 12.47 -14.76 -1.31
CA VAL A 133 11.44 -13.76 -1.03
C VAL A 133 10.11 -14.48 -0.83
N CYS A 134 9.55 -14.37 0.37
CA CYS A 134 8.21 -14.86 0.68
C CYS A 134 7.18 -13.76 0.37
N LYS A 135 6.26 -14.06 -0.56
CA LYS A 135 5.14 -13.19 -0.92
C LYS A 135 3.99 -13.32 0.08
N ARG A 136 2.99 -12.43 -0.03
CA ARG A 136 1.84 -12.37 0.90
C ARG A 136 0.93 -13.61 0.81
N ASP A 137 0.87 -14.22 -0.37
CA ASP A 137 0.14 -15.46 -0.65
C ASP A 137 0.90 -16.73 -0.26
N GLY A 138 2.12 -16.59 0.28
CA GLY A 138 3.00 -17.70 0.64
C GLY A 138 3.85 -18.22 -0.52
N GLU A 139 3.74 -17.65 -1.72
CA GLU A 139 4.63 -18.00 -2.84
C GLU A 139 6.07 -17.58 -2.52
N GLU A 140 7.03 -18.48 -2.78
CA GLU A 140 8.45 -18.20 -2.63
C GLU A 140 9.10 -17.99 -4.00
N GLU A 141 9.83 -16.89 -4.15
CA GLU A 141 10.67 -16.63 -5.32
C GLU A 141 12.11 -16.31 -4.92
N ARG A 142 13.08 -16.54 -5.81
CA ARG A 142 14.47 -16.13 -5.57
C ARG A 142 14.58 -14.60 -5.54
N PHE A 143 15.28 -14.06 -4.55
CA PHE A 143 15.59 -12.64 -4.48
C PHE A 143 16.45 -12.23 -5.69
N SER A 144 16.03 -11.15 -6.36
CA SER A 144 16.74 -10.59 -7.51
C SER A 144 17.16 -9.16 -7.21
N ALA A 145 18.46 -8.94 -7.03
CA ALA A 145 19.06 -7.61 -6.88
C ALA A 145 18.68 -6.70 -8.06
N ALA A 146 18.74 -7.22 -9.29
CA ALA A 146 18.37 -6.48 -10.49
C ALA A 146 16.88 -6.09 -10.51
N LYS A 147 15.98 -6.94 -10.01
CA LYS A 147 14.55 -6.61 -9.86
C LYS A 147 14.35 -5.44 -8.89
N LEU A 148 15.10 -5.44 -7.78
CA LEU A 148 15.05 -4.35 -6.80
C LEU A 148 15.64 -3.05 -7.37
N ALA A 149 16.82 -3.10 -7.98
CA ALA A 149 17.46 -1.94 -8.62
C ALA A 149 16.54 -1.31 -9.67
N ARG A 150 15.94 -2.10 -10.56
CA ARG A 150 14.94 -1.60 -11.54
C ARG A 150 13.70 -1.00 -10.87
N SER A 151 13.25 -1.56 -9.75
CA SER A 151 12.12 -0.99 -9.00
C SER A 151 12.46 0.37 -8.42
N VAL A 152 13.68 0.55 -7.90
CA VAL A 152 14.18 1.83 -7.40
C VAL A 152 14.31 2.84 -8.54
N ALA A 153 14.95 2.45 -9.65
CA ALA A 153 15.09 3.30 -10.84
C ALA A 153 13.74 3.77 -11.38
N ARG A 154 12.76 2.86 -11.47
CA ARG A 154 11.40 3.21 -11.89
C ARG A 154 10.74 4.21 -10.92
N ALA A 155 10.89 4.00 -9.62
CA ALA A 155 10.34 4.93 -8.63
C ALA A 155 11.00 6.31 -8.70
N ALA A 156 12.32 6.36 -8.92
CA ALA A 156 13.06 7.61 -9.12
C ALA A 156 12.60 8.34 -10.39
N ALA A 157 12.43 7.62 -11.50
CA ALA A 157 11.89 8.17 -12.74
C ALA A 157 10.45 8.70 -12.58
N GLU A 158 9.56 7.94 -11.93
CA GLU A 158 8.17 8.36 -11.64
C GLU A 158 8.13 9.61 -10.74
N ALA A 159 9.10 9.75 -9.82
CA ALA A 159 9.25 10.94 -8.99
C ALA A 159 9.91 12.13 -9.72
N GLY A 160 10.32 11.97 -10.98
CA GLY A 160 11.00 12.99 -11.78
C GLY A 160 12.44 13.28 -11.33
N VAL A 161 13.13 12.25 -10.82
CA VAL A 161 14.54 12.29 -10.38
C VAL A 161 15.35 11.09 -10.89
N PRO A 162 15.32 10.76 -12.20
CA PRO A 162 16.13 9.67 -12.73
C PRO A 162 17.61 10.02 -12.60
N ASP A 163 18.34 9.23 -11.80
CA ASP A 163 19.76 9.42 -11.54
C ASP A 163 20.37 8.08 -11.07
N PRO A 164 21.15 7.40 -11.94
CA PRO A 164 21.75 6.11 -11.61
C PRO A 164 22.60 6.13 -10.33
N SER A 165 23.34 7.23 -10.07
CA SER A 165 24.16 7.33 -8.87
C SER A 165 23.30 7.40 -7.61
N PHE A 166 22.19 8.15 -7.67
CA PHE A 166 21.22 8.22 -6.58
C PHE A 166 20.48 6.89 -6.38
N GLU A 167 20.12 6.20 -7.46
CA GLU A 167 19.47 4.88 -7.42
C GLU A 167 20.38 3.83 -6.76
N GLU A 168 21.68 3.85 -7.05
CA GLU A 168 22.67 2.99 -6.40
C GLU A 168 22.83 3.26 -4.90
N LEU A 169 22.78 4.53 -4.49
CA LEU A 169 22.83 4.94 -3.06
C LEU A 169 21.65 4.36 -2.24
N ILE A 170 20.57 3.96 -2.91
CA ILE A 170 19.42 3.28 -2.32
C ILE A 170 19.58 1.77 -2.46
N ALA A 171 19.70 1.27 -3.69
CA ALA A 171 19.61 -0.15 -3.99
C ALA A 171 20.73 -0.97 -3.35
N LYS A 172 22.00 -0.55 -3.46
CA LYS A 172 23.16 -1.33 -2.98
C LYS A 172 23.09 -1.56 -1.45
N PRO A 173 22.92 -0.51 -0.61
CA PRO A 173 22.78 -0.71 0.84
C PRO A 173 21.56 -1.55 1.21
N THR A 174 20.41 -1.31 0.56
CA THR A 174 19.20 -2.11 0.82
C THR A 174 19.40 -3.59 0.49
N ILE A 175 20.08 -3.93 -0.60
CA ILE A 175 20.40 -5.33 -0.94
C ILE A 175 21.27 -5.96 0.15
N ALA A 176 22.32 -5.25 0.60
CA ALA A 176 23.20 -5.72 1.66
C ALA A 176 22.43 -5.94 2.98
N ASP A 177 21.54 -5.02 3.35
CA ASP A 177 20.72 -5.10 4.56
C ASP A 177 19.75 -6.28 4.51
N LEU A 178 19.12 -6.51 3.37
CA LEU A 178 18.21 -7.64 3.16
C LEU A 178 18.92 -8.98 3.23
N ARG A 179 20.13 -9.09 2.67
CA ARG A 179 20.96 -10.30 2.78
C ARG A 179 21.34 -10.58 4.22
N ARG A 180 21.85 -9.58 4.95
CA ARG A 180 22.17 -9.71 6.39
C ARG A 180 20.94 -10.13 7.22
N LYS A 181 19.77 -9.57 6.92
CA LYS A 181 18.50 -9.96 7.57
C LYS A 181 18.13 -11.41 7.27
N GLY A 182 18.26 -11.84 6.02
CA GLY A 182 17.96 -13.21 5.61
C GLY A 182 18.92 -14.23 6.23
N GLU A 183 20.21 -13.91 6.29
CA GLU A 183 21.26 -14.71 6.94
C GLU A 183 20.97 -14.92 8.42
N GLY A 184 20.57 -13.87 9.15
CA GLY A 184 20.21 -13.96 10.57
C GLY A 184 19.03 -14.90 10.86
N ARG A 185 18.26 -15.29 9.84
CA ARG A 185 17.14 -16.25 9.95
C ARG A 185 17.47 -17.63 9.43
N ALA A 186 18.53 -17.77 8.65
CA ALA A 186 18.91 -19.04 8.04
C ALA A 186 19.41 -20.01 9.12
N ARG A 187 18.83 -21.20 9.19
CA ARG A 187 19.42 -22.33 9.93
C ARG A 187 20.56 -22.94 9.10
N PRO A 188 21.52 -23.65 9.72
CA PRO A 188 22.54 -24.39 8.97
C PRO A 188 21.91 -25.27 7.88
N GLY A 189 22.29 -25.02 6.62
CA GLY A 189 21.75 -25.74 5.45
C GLY A 189 20.42 -25.22 4.89
N GLN A 190 19.86 -24.12 5.42
CA GLN A 190 18.68 -23.46 4.87
C GLN A 190 19.03 -22.16 4.13
N VAL A 191 18.25 -21.85 3.11
CA VAL A 191 18.32 -20.59 2.38
C VAL A 191 17.71 -19.48 3.24
N GLY A 192 18.40 -18.35 3.38
CA GLY A 192 17.85 -17.19 4.08
C GLY A 192 16.61 -16.67 3.36
N TRP A 193 15.71 -16.01 4.09
CA TRP A 193 14.49 -15.47 3.47
C TRP A 193 14.11 -14.10 4.03
N VAL A 194 13.44 -13.31 3.19
CA VAL A 194 12.83 -12.03 3.52
C VAL A 194 11.42 -11.97 2.94
N THR A 195 10.56 -11.12 3.48
CA THR A 195 9.22 -10.89 2.91
C THR A 195 9.20 -9.69 1.97
N THR A 196 8.22 -9.65 1.07
CA THR A 196 7.95 -8.46 0.24
C THR A 196 7.73 -7.19 1.08
N GLN A 197 7.10 -7.32 2.26
CA GLN A 197 6.90 -6.22 3.20
C GLN A 197 8.22 -5.69 3.77
N GLU A 198 9.16 -6.57 4.08
CA GLU A 198 10.48 -6.20 4.59
C GLU A 198 11.34 -5.52 3.54
N ILE A 199 11.30 -5.99 2.29
CA ILE A 199 11.94 -5.31 1.16
C ILE A 199 11.43 -3.87 1.06
N ARG A 200 10.10 -3.71 1.06
CA ARG A 200 9.47 -2.37 1.02
C ARG A 200 9.90 -1.50 2.20
N GLN A 201 9.86 -2.05 3.41
CA GLN A 201 10.21 -1.32 4.63
C GLN A 201 11.67 -0.83 4.59
N GLN A 202 12.59 -1.68 4.13
CA GLN A 202 14.01 -1.33 4.04
C GLN A 202 14.27 -0.23 3.01
N ILE A 203 13.56 -0.22 1.88
CA ILE A 203 13.64 0.88 0.90
C ILE A 203 13.14 2.19 1.53
N PHE A 204 12.03 2.16 2.28
CA PHE A 204 11.48 3.35 2.93
C PHE A 204 12.38 3.88 4.03
N GLU A 205 12.93 2.99 4.87
CA GLU A 205 13.92 3.35 5.90
C GLU A 205 15.15 3.98 5.26
N ARG A 206 15.64 3.43 4.14
CA ARG A 206 16.79 3.97 3.41
C ARG A 206 16.50 5.37 2.85
N LEU A 207 15.38 5.54 2.14
CA LEU A 207 14.96 6.84 1.61
C LEU A 207 14.74 7.88 2.73
N GLN A 208 14.13 7.47 3.84
CA GLN A 208 13.93 8.33 4.99
C GLN A 208 15.26 8.76 5.62
N SER A 209 16.19 7.83 5.81
CA SER A 209 17.54 8.12 6.29
C SER A 209 18.25 9.12 5.37
N LEU A 210 18.24 8.90 4.05
CA LEU A 210 18.83 9.82 3.08
C LEU A 210 18.16 11.20 3.10
N SER A 211 16.86 11.29 3.38
CA SER A 211 16.14 12.58 3.40
C SER A 211 16.50 13.51 4.57
N VAL A 212 17.04 12.95 5.65
CA VAL A 212 17.37 13.68 6.89
C VAL A 212 18.86 13.71 7.21
N ASP A 213 19.70 13.02 6.42
CA ASP A 213 21.15 12.92 6.68
C ASP A 213 21.84 14.30 6.49
N PRO A 214 22.39 14.91 7.56
CA PRO A 214 23.04 16.21 7.47
C PRO A 214 24.36 16.19 6.68
N GLN A 215 24.94 15.02 6.40
CA GLN A 215 26.18 14.89 5.62
C GLN A 215 25.92 14.94 4.11
N LEU A 216 24.66 14.79 3.68
CA LEU A 216 24.28 14.85 2.26
C LEU A 216 23.94 16.27 1.82
N THR A 217 24.12 16.53 0.53
CA THR A 217 23.73 17.81 -0.09
C THR A 217 22.22 18.03 0.03
N ALA A 218 21.77 19.29 0.02
CA ALA A 218 20.34 19.62 0.03
C ALA A 218 19.61 18.95 -1.16
N ASP A 219 20.23 18.96 -2.34
CA ASP A 219 19.70 18.32 -3.54
C ASP A 219 19.46 16.80 -3.36
N LEU A 220 20.45 16.05 -2.83
CA LEU A 220 20.28 14.61 -2.58
C LEU A 220 19.17 14.32 -1.57
N ARG A 221 19.07 15.13 -0.50
CA ARG A 221 18.01 15.00 0.49
C ARG A 221 16.63 15.24 -0.12
N ASP A 222 16.50 16.27 -0.97
CA ASP A 222 15.24 16.61 -1.60
C ASP A 222 14.82 15.59 -2.67
N ARG A 223 15.78 15.02 -3.41
CA ARG A 223 15.53 13.86 -4.29
C ARG A 223 14.99 12.66 -3.50
N ALA A 224 15.59 12.35 -2.35
CA ALA A 224 15.10 11.27 -1.47
C ALA A 224 13.68 11.51 -0.97
N LYS A 225 13.34 12.75 -0.58
CA LYS A 225 11.95 13.11 -0.19
C LYS A 225 10.98 12.90 -1.35
N ARG A 226 11.30 13.38 -2.54
CA ARG A 226 10.45 13.24 -3.73
C ARG A 226 10.18 11.78 -4.08
N VAL A 227 11.20 10.92 -4.08
CA VAL A 227 11.01 9.48 -4.31
C VAL A 227 10.15 8.85 -3.22
N LEU A 228 10.41 9.19 -1.95
CA LEU A 228 9.64 8.66 -0.82
C LEU A 228 8.15 9.06 -0.90
N GLU A 229 7.86 10.30 -1.24
CA GLU A 229 6.49 10.82 -1.40
C GLU A 229 5.78 10.17 -2.59
N ALA A 230 6.44 10.11 -3.76
CA ALA A 230 5.89 9.47 -4.94
C ALA A 230 5.56 7.99 -4.68
N TRP A 231 6.44 7.27 -3.98
CA TRP A 231 6.21 5.88 -3.65
C TRP A 231 5.07 5.71 -2.63
N ARG A 232 4.98 6.56 -1.61
CA ARG A 232 3.86 6.55 -0.64
C ARG A 232 2.53 6.82 -1.31
N GLU A 233 2.49 7.77 -2.24
CA GLU A 233 1.28 8.07 -3.01
C GLU A 233 0.86 6.88 -3.87
N LYS A 234 1.81 6.23 -4.55
CA LYS A 234 1.54 5.01 -5.32
C LYS A 234 0.99 3.86 -4.46
N GLU A 235 1.51 3.68 -3.25
CA GLU A 235 0.98 2.68 -2.31
C GLU A 235 -0.43 3.03 -1.84
N ARG A 236 -0.73 4.33 -1.65
CA ARG A 236 -2.09 4.80 -1.32
C ARG A 236 -3.07 4.52 -2.45
N LEU A 237 -2.67 4.79 -3.69
CA LEU A 237 -3.47 4.52 -4.89
C LEU A 237 -3.70 3.01 -5.06
N LYS A 238 -2.66 2.19 -4.93
CA LYS A 238 -2.76 0.73 -5.04
C LYS A 238 -3.71 0.14 -4.00
N LYS A 239 -3.66 0.61 -2.75
CA LYS A 239 -4.63 0.19 -1.71
C LYS A 239 -6.06 0.60 -2.06
N GLY A 240 -6.25 1.77 -2.67
CA GLY A 240 -7.54 2.21 -3.19
C GLY A 240 -8.06 1.29 -4.30
N GLU A 241 -7.22 0.95 -5.28
CA GLU A 241 -7.57 0.02 -6.37
C GLU A 241 -7.87 -1.40 -5.88
N GLU A 242 -7.12 -1.90 -4.89
CA GLU A 242 -7.40 -3.20 -4.25
C GLU A 242 -8.74 -3.16 -3.52
N ALA A 243 -9.04 -2.09 -2.77
CA ALA A 243 -10.33 -1.93 -2.10
C ALA A 243 -11.51 -1.84 -3.09
N ILE A 244 -11.31 -1.18 -4.24
CA ILE A 244 -12.31 -1.14 -5.32
C ILE A 244 -12.54 -2.54 -5.89
N ARG A 245 -11.48 -3.28 -6.22
CA ARG A 245 -11.59 -4.66 -6.73
C ARG A 245 -12.28 -5.60 -5.74
N ASP A 246 -11.94 -5.50 -4.45
CA ASP A 246 -12.58 -6.28 -3.40
C ASP A 246 -14.07 -5.93 -3.24
N ALA A 247 -14.45 -4.67 -3.48
CA ALA A 247 -15.84 -4.24 -3.47
C ALA A 247 -16.59 -4.76 -4.70
N GLU A 248 -16.00 -4.69 -5.90
CA GLU A 248 -16.57 -5.24 -7.13
C GLU A 248 -16.78 -6.75 -7.04
N GLN A 249 -15.83 -7.49 -6.45
CA GLN A 249 -15.98 -8.93 -6.24
C GLN A 249 -17.14 -9.25 -5.29
N ARG A 250 -17.31 -8.47 -4.21
CA ARG A 250 -18.44 -8.61 -3.28
C ARG A 250 -19.78 -8.33 -3.95
N VAL A 251 -19.85 -7.30 -4.81
CA VAL A 251 -21.06 -7.00 -5.59
C VAL A 251 -21.39 -8.17 -6.51
N ARG A 252 -20.41 -8.71 -7.24
CA ARG A 252 -20.62 -9.87 -8.12
C ARG A 252 -21.11 -11.10 -7.36
N GLN A 253 -20.52 -11.40 -6.20
CA GLN A 253 -20.97 -12.51 -5.35
C GLN A 253 -22.41 -12.31 -4.87
N ALA A 254 -22.77 -11.09 -4.46
CA ALA A 254 -24.14 -10.77 -4.05
C ALA A 254 -25.14 -10.88 -5.22
N GLU A 255 -24.74 -10.50 -6.44
CA GLU A 255 -25.56 -10.68 -7.65
C GLU A 255 -25.77 -12.16 -7.99
N GLU A 256 -24.70 -12.97 -7.91
CA GLU A 256 -24.77 -14.43 -8.12
C GLU A 256 -25.67 -15.11 -7.07
N GLU A 257 -25.54 -14.73 -5.79
CA GLU A 257 -26.42 -15.22 -4.73
C GLU A 257 -27.87 -14.79 -4.96
N THR A 258 -28.10 -13.53 -5.35
CA THR A 258 -29.44 -13.02 -5.67
C THR A 258 -30.07 -13.80 -6.84
N ALA A 259 -29.28 -14.08 -7.88
CA ALA A 259 -29.72 -14.89 -9.01
C ALA A 259 -30.05 -16.33 -8.58
N ARG A 260 -29.23 -16.93 -7.72
CA ARG A 260 -29.46 -18.25 -7.13
C ARG A 260 -30.74 -18.30 -6.31
N TRP A 261 -30.98 -17.30 -5.46
CA TRP A 261 -32.21 -17.18 -4.68
C TRP A 261 -33.44 -17.01 -5.57
N LYS A 262 -33.36 -16.18 -6.62
CA LYS A 262 -34.44 -16.05 -7.62
C LYS A 262 -34.77 -17.37 -8.28
N GLN A 263 -33.77 -18.14 -8.71
CA GLN A 263 -33.99 -19.47 -9.31
C GLN A 263 -34.60 -20.45 -8.31
N LEU A 264 -34.10 -20.49 -7.06
CA LEU A 264 -34.65 -21.33 -6.02
C LEU A 264 -36.12 -20.99 -5.76
N PHE A 265 -36.44 -19.69 -5.66
CA PHE A 265 -37.79 -19.21 -5.44
C PHE A 265 -38.75 -19.60 -6.57
N LEU A 266 -38.32 -19.46 -7.83
CA LEU A 266 -39.08 -19.94 -8.99
C LEU A 266 -39.33 -21.46 -8.91
N SER A 267 -38.30 -22.25 -8.57
CA SER A 267 -38.45 -23.71 -8.43
C SER A 267 -39.39 -24.14 -7.29
N LEU A 268 -39.47 -23.33 -6.23
CA LEU A 268 -40.35 -23.54 -5.09
C LEU A 268 -41.81 -23.17 -5.43
N ARG A 269 -42.01 -22.12 -6.24
CA ARG A 269 -43.32 -21.74 -6.77
C ARG A 269 -43.93 -22.87 -7.61
N ASP A 270 -43.14 -23.51 -8.46
CA ASP A 270 -43.58 -24.66 -9.28
C ASP A 270 -43.99 -25.88 -8.44
N LYS A 271 -43.58 -25.94 -7.16
CA LYS A 271 -43.92 -27.01 -6.21
C LYS A 271 -45.11 -26.68 -5.30
N GLY A 272 -45.87 -25.62 -5.59
CA GLY A 272 -47.14 -25.33 -4.91
C GLY A 272 -47.03 -24.56 -3.61
N LEU A 273 -45.92 -23.85 -3.35
CA LEU A 273 -45.89 -22.84 -2.29
C LEU A 273 -46.84 -21.69 -2.66
N PRO A 274 -47.65 -21.17 -1.71
CA PRO A 274 -48.49 -20.01 -1.94
C PRO A 274 -47.60 -18.85 -2.41
N ALA A 275 -48.07 -18.13 -3.44
CA ALA A 275 -47.40 -16.94 -3.91
C ALA A 275 -47.19 -16.01 -2.72
N VAL A 276 -45.92 -15.73 -2.39
CA VAL A 276 -45.61 -14.54 -1.61
C VAL A 276 -46.17 -13.41 -2.44
N GLU A 277 -47.17 -12.68 -1.93
CA GLU A 277 -47.63 -11.45 -2.55
C GLU A 277 -46.36 -10.64 -2.82
N GLU A 278 -46.00 -10.51 -4.10
CA GLU A 278 -44.88 -9.69 -4.51
C GLU A 278 -45.16 -8.33 -3.89
N ALA A 279 -44.37 -7.96 -2.88
CA ALA A 279 -44.37 -6.59 -2.40
C ALA A 279 -44.21 -5.74 -3.66
N PRO A 280 -45.15 -4.81 -3.91
CA PRO A 280 -45.21 -4.10 -5.18
C PRO A 280 -43.81 -3.61 -5.51
N PRO A 281 -43.33 -3.81 -6.75
CA PRO A 281 -41.97 -3.46 -7.12
C PRO A 281 -41.70 -2.08 -6.56
N GLU A 282 -40.66 -1.96 -5.74
CA GLU A 282 -40.15 -0.64 -5.36
C GLU A 282 -39.81 0.02 -6.70
N GLY A 283 -40.77 0.79 -7.20
CA GLY A 283 -40.61 1.57 -8.42
C GLY A 283 -39.42 2.50 -8.23
N PRO A 284 -38.99 3.20 -9.30
CA PRO A 284 -38.05 4.30 -9.11
C PRO A 284 -38.54 5.09 -7.92
N VAL A 285 -37.72 5.16 -6.86
CA VAL A 285 -38.09 5.81 -5.60
C VAL A 285 -38.50 7.20 -6.04
N ASP A 286 -39.81 7.43 -6.11
CA ASP A 286 -40.34 8.75 -6.42
C ASP A 286 -39.60 9.64 -5.44
N LEU A 287 -38.91 10.66 -5.96
CA LEU A 287 -38.29 11.68 -5.15
C LEU A 287 -39.44 12.37 -4.43
N VAL A 288 -39.91 11.74 -3.35
CA VAL A 288 -41.05 12.20 -2.58
C VAL A 288 -40.55 13.45 -1.91
N GLN A 289 -40.89 14.57 -2.54
CA GLN A 289 -40.67 15.87 -1.96
C GLN A 289 -41.46 15.92 -0.67
N PHE A 290 -40.76 15.92 0.45
CA PHE A 290 -41.39 16.09 1.75
C PHE A 290 -41.88 17.53 1.85
N GLY A 291 -43.18 17.71 2.10
CA GLY A 291 -43.80 19.01 2.33
C GLY A 291 -43.43 19.61 3.69
N SER A 292 -43.10 18.77 4.68
CA SER A 292 -42.70 19.21 6.01
C SER A 292 -41.75 18.22 6.70
N VAL A 293 -41.14 18.64 7.81
CA VAL A 293 -40.25 17.78 8.61
C VAL A 293 -41.05 16.69 9.32
N GLU A 294 -42.30 16.94 9.66
CA GLU A 294 -43.19 15.93 10.25
C GLU A 294 -43.46 14.79 9.29
N GLN A 295 -43.64 15.07 8.00
CA GLN A 295 -43.79 14.02 6.98
C GLN A 295 -42.52 13.16 6.87
N VAL A 296 -41.34 13.78 7.00
CA VAL A 296 -40.05 13.05 7.09
C VAL A 296 -40.08 12.11 8.29
N LEU A 297 -40.44 12.61 9.48
CA LEU A 297 -40.47 11.82 10.71
C LEU A 297 -41.54 10.73 10.71
N ASP A 298 -42.71 10.98 10.14
CA ASP A 298 -43.79 10.00 10.04
C ASP A 298 -43.42 8.85 9.10
N ARG A 299 -42.86 9.18 7.94
CA ARG A 299 -42.37 8.17 7.00
C ARG A 299 -41.25 7.34 7.63
N PHE A 300 -40.28 8.00 8.25
CA PHE A 300 -39.17 7.35 8.94
C PHE A 300 -39.65 6.45 10.09
N ALA A 301 -40.52 6.97 10.98
CA ALA A 301 -41.10 6.20 12.08
C ALA A 301 -41.88 4.99 11.60
N LYS A 302 -42.64 5.12 10.50
CA LYS A 302 -43.39 4.01 9.91
C LYS A 302 -42.45 2.92 9.38
N LYS A 303 -41.43 3.29 8.60
CA LYS A 303 -40.48 2.35 7.99
C LYS A 303 -39.63 1.63 9.05
N TRP A 304 -39.19 2.35 10.08
CA TRP A 304 -38.25 1.84 11.08
C TRP A 304 -38.87 1.56 12.44
N SER A 305 -40.19 1.37 12.52
CA SER A 305 -40.95 1.20 13.76
C SER A 305 -40.51 0.02 14.64
N GLY A 306 -39.82 -0.98 14.08
CA GLY A 306 -39.24 -2.10 14.84
C GLY A 306 -37.93 -1.74 15.57
N PHE A 307 -37.18 -0.75 15.07
CA PHE A 307 -35.81 -0.46 15.51
C PHE A 307 -35.66 0.92 16.12
N VAL A 308 -36.50 1.88 15.73
CA VAL A 308 -36.41 3.28 16.13
C VAL A 308 -37.74 3.76 16.72
N LEU A 309 -37.64 4.64 17.70
CA LEU A 309 -38.73 5.39 18.32
C LEU A 309 -38.50 6.87 18.10
N ILE A 310 -39.56 7.60 17.76
CA ILE A 310 -39.53 9.07 17.67
C ILE A 310 -40.22 9.64 18.90
N HIS A 311 -39.47 10.37 19.72
CA HIS A 311 -40.02 11.07 20.87
C HIS A 311 -40.91 12.25 20.43
N ASP A 312 -41.96 12.57 21.18
CA ASP A 312 -42.84 13.70 20.88
C ASP A 312 -42.08 15.04 20.82
N GLU A 313 -41.02 15.17 21.62
CA GLU A 313 -40.16 16.36 21.59
C GLU A 313 -39.38 16.50 20.27
N ALA A 314 -38.97 15.41 19.63
CA ALA A 314 -38.35 15.48 18.30
C ALA A 314 -39.32 16.06 17.28
N ARG A 315 -40.61 15.70 17.37
CA ARG A 315 -41.68 16.27 16.54
C ARG A 315 -41.95 17.74 16.87
N ALA A 316 -41.99 18.08 18.16
CA ALA A 316 -42.22 19.43 18.63
C ALA A 316 -41.07 20.39 18.27
N THR A 317 -39.83 19.90 18.27
CA THR A 317 -38.63 20.69 17.92
C THR A 317 -38.49 20.86 16.42
N ALA A 318 -38.75 19.79 15.65
CA ALA A 318 -38.87 19.86 14.19
C ALA A 318 -39.90 20.91 13.73
N LYS A 319 -41.07 20.97 14.38
CA LYS A 319 -42.11 22.00 14.15
C LYS A 319 -41.65 23.43 14.39
N ARG A 320 -40.74 23.62 15.33
CA ARG A 320 -40.28 24.93 15.80
C ARG A 320 -39.01 25.41 15.08
N LEU A 321 -38.53 24.68 14.07
CA LEU A 321 -37.34 25.08 13.33
C LEU A 321 -37.52 26.43 12.65
N ARG A 322 -36.58 27.35 12.94
CA ARG A 322 -36.54 28.71 12.39
C ARG A 322 -35.10 28.99 11.92
N PRO A 323 -34.87 29.18 10.60
CA PRO A 323 -35.84 29.07 9.52
C PRO A 323 -36.37 27.62 9.34
N PRO A 324 -37.54 27.41 8.70
CA PRO A 324 -37.96 26.08 8.28
C PRO A 324 -36.97 25.47 7.29
N LEU A 325 -36.77 24.16 7.35
CA LEU A 325 -35.89 23.44 6.42
C LEU A 325 -36.36 23.61 4.97
N THR A 326 -35.44 23.80 4.03
CA THR A 326 -35.72 23.75 2.59
C THR A 326 -36.05 22.32 2.13
N SER A 327 -36.55 22.14 0.90
CA SER A 327 -36.82 20.79 0.36
C SER A 327 -35.58 19.90 0.40
N LYS A 328 -34.43 20.44 -0.03
CA LYS A 328 -33.14 19.75 -0.04
C LYS A 328 -32.68 19.38 1.36
N GLU A 329 -32.84 20.28 2.33
CA GLU A 329 -32.48 20.00 3.72
C GLU A 329 -33.38 18.93 4.35
N ARG A 330 -34.67 18.87 3.96
CA ARG A 330 -35.59 17.79 4.38
C ARG A 330 -35.22 16.45 3.78
N GLU A 331 -34.80 16.40 2.51
CA GLU A 331 -34.28 15.20 1.87
C GLU A 331 -33.00 14.69 2.56
N GLN A 332 -32.06 15.60 2.87
CA GLN A 332 -30.83 15.26 3.60
C GLN A 332 -31.11 14.79 5.04
N LEU A 333 -32.10 15.38 5.71
CA LEU A 333 -32.55 14.90 7.02
C LEU A 333 -33.13 13.50 6.91
N PHE A 334 -33.96 13.23 5.89
CA PHE A 334 -34.51 11.90 5.67
C PHE A 334 -33.42 10.87 5.39
N GLU A 335 -32.45 11.19 4.52
CA GLU A 335 -31.30 10.31 4.25
C GLU A 335 -30.49 10.01 5.51
N LEU A 336 -30.24 11.02 6.36
CA LEU A 336 -29.56 10.82 7.64
C LEU A 336 -30.35 9.92 8.59
N LEU A 337 -31.67 10.09 8.65
CA LEU A 337 -32.54 9.24 9.45
C LEU A 337 -32.58 7.81 8.90
N GLU A 338 -32.67 7.61 7.58
CA GLU A 338 -32.59 6.29 6.95
C GLU A 338 -31.31 5.56 7.32
N GLN A 339 -30.16 6.24 7.26
CA GLN A 339 -28.88 5.66 7.68
C GLN A 339 -28.87 5.28 9.18
N LEU A 340 -29.54 6.07 10.04
CA LEU A 340 -29.72 5.74 11.46
C LEU A 340 -30.63 4.52 11.66
N GLY A 341 -31.70 4.40 10.88
CA GLY A 341 -32.61 3.26 10.89
C GLY A 341 -31.93 1.96 10.47
N GLU A 342 -31.18 1.99 9.36
CA GLU A 342 -30.37 0.86 8.89
C GLU A 342 -29.35 0.43 9.95
N PHE A 343 -28.64 1.41 10.53
CA PHE A 343 -27.66 1.13 11.57
C PHE A 343 -28.30 0.51 12.83
N ALA A 344 -29.47 0.98 13.24
CA ALA A 344 -30.22 0.40 14.36
C ALA A 344 -30.62 -1.07 14.07
N ARG A 345 -31.06 -1.36 12.83
CA ARG A 345 -31.35 -2.74 12.39
C ARG A 345 -30.10 -3.60 12.41
N ASP A 346 -29.01 -3.15 11.79
CA ASP A 346 -27.79 -3.94 11.67
C ASP A 346 -27.18 -4.27 13.03
N ARG A 347 -27.25 -3.34 13.99
CA ARG A 347 -26.87 -3.60 15.39
C ARG A 347 -27.79 -4.60 16.09
N ALA A 348 -29.09 -4.54 15.84
CA ALA A 348 -30.04 -5.50 16.39
C ALA A 348 -29.78 -6.93 15.84
N LEU A 349 -29.47 -7.04 14.54
CA LEU A 349 -29.08 -8.30 13.90
C LEU A 349 -27.77 -8.84 14.48
N ALA A 350 -26.73 -8.00 14.59
CA ALA A 350 -25.46 -8.41 15.18
C ALA A 350 -25.63 -8.91 16.63
N ALA A 351 -26.45 -8.24 17.42
CA ALA A 351 -26.78 -8.67 18.79
C ALA A 351 -27.51 -10.03 18.81
N ALA A 352 -28.42 -10.28 17.87
CA ALA A 352 -29.12 -11.56 17.75
C ALA A 352 -28.19 -12.70 17.29
N GLU A 353 -27.22 -12.40 16.44
CA GLU A 353 -26.22 -13.35 15.92
C GLU A 353 -25.03 -13.57 16.87
N GLY A 354 -24.90 -12.77 17.93
CA GLY A 354 -23.75 -12.80 18.83
C GLY A 354 -22.47 -12.26 18.18
N THR A 355 -22.59 -11.47 17.11
CA THR A 355 -21.45 -10.84 16.42
C THR A 355 -21.20 -9.43 16.98
N PRO A 356 -19.95 -8.92 16.91
CA PRO A 356 -19.65 -7.56 17.32
C PRO A 356 -20.46 -6.55 16.49
N PRO A 357 -21.27 -5.67 17.13
CA PRO A 357 -22.08 -4.71 16.39
C PRO A 357 -21.21 -3.61 15.77
N PRO A 358 -21.56 -3.08 14.59
CA PRO A 358 -20.80 -2.00 13.95
C PRO A 358 -20.76 -0.76 14.84
N THR A 359 -19.62 -0.08 14.87
CA THR A 359 -19.44 1.15 15.67
C THR A 359 -20.04 2.36 14.96
N PHE A 360 -20.33 3.41 15.73
CA PHE A 360 -20.88 4.65 15.18
C PHE A 360 -19.86 5.38 14.28
N GLU A 361 -18.59 5.35 14.67
CA GLU A 361 -17.48 5.94 13.95
C GLU A 361 -17.27 5.27 12.59
N GLU A 362 -17.37 3.94 12.51
CA GLU A 362 -17.29 3.19 11.25
C GLU A 362 -18.42 3.54 10.29
N ARG A 363 -19.65 3.71 10.80
CA ARG A 363 -20.82 3.98 9.94
C ARG A 363 -20.93 5.44 9.50
N PHE A 364 -20.68 6.37 10.41
CA PHE A 364 -21.03 7.78 10.21
C PHE A 364 -19.82 8.73 10.12
N GLY A 365 -18.61 8.28 10.45
CA GLY A 365 -17.39 9.07 10.36
C GLY A 365 -17.50 10.44 11.04
N ASP A 366 -17.23 11.52 10.29
CA ASP A 366 -17.25 12.91 10.76
C ASP A 366 -18.66 13.44 11.09
N ARG A 367 -19.71 12.74 10.62
CA ARG A 367 -21.11 13.11 10.87
C ARG A 367 -21.56 12.75 12.27
N TYR A 368 -20.87 11.83 12.95
CA TYR A 368 -21.19 11.41 14.32
C TYR A 368 -20.40 12.18 15.38
N ALA A 369 -20.98 12.27 16.57
CA ALA A 369 -20.29 12.71 17.77
C ALA A 369 -20.89 12.00 18.99
N ALA A 370 -20.03 11.30 19.75
CA ALA A 370 -20.41 10.49 20.90
C ALA A 370 -20.86 11.30 22.13
N THR A 371 -20.42 12.55 22.23
CA THR A 371 -20.85 13.51 23.26
C THR A 371 -20.90 14.93 22.72
N GLU A 372 -21.82 15.73 23.25
CA GLU A 372 -21.72 17.19 23.15
C GLU A 372 -20.53 17.73 23.95
N SER A 373 -19.97 18.86 23.52
CA SER A 373 -18.93 19.55 24.29
C SER A 373 -19.46 19.90 25.69
N ALA A 374 -18.58 19.93 26.69
CA ALA A 374 -18.96 20.27 28.07
C ALA A 374 -19.71 21.61 28.18
N GLU A 375 -19.29 22.60 27.39
CA GLU A 375 -19.94 23.90 27.27
C GLU A 375 -21.38 23.80 26.72
N THR A 376 -21.59 22.93 25.73
CA THR A 376 -22.92 22.70 25.14
C THR A 376 -23.83 21.97 26.14
N LYS A 377 -23.29 20.99 26.87
CA LYS A 377 -24.02 20.30 27.96
C LYS A 377 -24.46 21.28 29.05
N GLU A 378 -23.63 22.25 29.42
CA GLU A 378 -23.99 23.29 30.40
C GLU A 378 -25.09 24.20 29.87
N ARG A 379 -24.93 24.69 28.63
CA ARG A 379 -25.86 25.64 28.00
C ARG A 379 -27.27 25.06 27.87
N TYR A 380 -27.38 23.76 27.57
CA TYR A 380 -28.65 23.07 27.40
C TYR A 380 -29.05 22.21 28.62
N ARG A 381 -28.42 22.43 29.79
CA ARG A 381 -28.71 21.69 31.03
C ARG A 381 -30.18 21.74 31.45
N ARG A 382 -30.90 22.82 31.10
CA ARG A 382 -32.33 23.00 31.37
C ARG A 382 -33.25 22.30 30.35
N GLU A 383 -32.71 21.81 29.24
CA GLU A 383 -33.49 21.11 28.21
C GLU A 383 -33.47 19.59 28.37
N PHE A 384 -32.75 19.05 29.37
CA PHE A 384 -32.76 17.62 29.70
C PHE A 384 -34.17 17.19 30.10
N ARG A 385 -34.73 16.21 29.39
CA ARG A 385 -36.09 15.74 29.61
C ARG A 385 -36.14 14.29 30.04
N GLU A 386 -37.18 13.93 30.76
CA GLU A 386 -37.40 12.56 31.22
C GLU A 386 -38.26 11.78 30.21
N HIS A 387 -37.79 10.61 29.80
CA HIS A 387 -38.59 9.58 29.14
C HIS A 387 -38.48 8.31 30.00
N GLU A 388 -39.60 7.70 30.38
CA GLU A 388 -39.60 6.52 31.28
C GLU A 388 -38.75 6.70 32.57
N GLY A 389 -38.73 7.90 33.15
CA GLY A 389 -37.98 8.20 34.39
C GLY A 389 -36.46 8.36 34.23
N ARG A 390 -35.95 8.47 33.00
CA ARG A 390 -34.52 8.72 32.72
C ARG A 390 -34.34 10.06 32.01
N LYS A 391 -33.37 10.86 32.47
CA LYS A 391 -33.01 12.14 31.86
C LYS A 391 -32.22 11.92 30.58
N TYR A 392 -32.84 12.20 29.45
CA TYR A 392 -32.21 12.17 28.13
C TYR A 392 -32.07 13.61 27.63
N LEU A 393 -30.83 14.04 27.47
CA LEU A 393 -30.49 14.87 26.32
C LEU A 393 -29.40 14.10 25.57
N GLY A 394 -29.64 13.87 24.28
CA GLY A 394 -28.87 12.95 23.46
C GLY A 394 -27.38 13.01 23.75
N LEU A 395 -26.88 11.92 24.34
CA LEU A 395 -25.45 11.71 24.47
C LEU A 395 -24.82 11.80 23.08
N GLN A 396 -25.52 11.30 22.08
CA GLN A 396 -25.03 11.18 20.72
C GLN A 396 -25.82 12.08 19.78
N HIS A 397 -25.14 12.61 18.76
CA HIS A 397 -25.80 13.32 17.68
C HIS A 397 -25.19 13.04 16.32
N LEU A 398 -26.05 13.05 15.31
CA LEU A 398 -25.66 13.05 13.90
C LEU A 398 -25.79 14.46 13.31
N LYS A 399 -24.89 14.79 12.39
CA LYS A 399 -24.83 16.08 11.69
C LYS A 399 -25.28 15.90 10.24
N ALA A 400 -26.31 16.63 9.84
CA ALA A 400 -26.63 16.84 8.43
C ALA A 400 -25.90 18.09 7.91
N ARG A 401 -25.33 17.99 6.70
CA ARG A 401 -24.73 19.12 6.00
C ARG A 401 -25.84 19.89 5.29
N VAL A 402 -26.33 20.92 5.93
CA VAL A 402 -27.26 21.88 5.35
C VAL A 402 -26.49 23.08 4.78
N GLU A 403 -27.01 23.69 3.72
CA GLU A 403 -26.35 24.80 3.00
C GLU A 403 -26.29 26.09 3.83
N SER A 404 -27.22 26.26 4.76
CA SER A 404 -27.16 27.30 5.78
C SER A 404 -25.99 27.01 6.74
N SER A 405 -25.30 28.05 7.20
CA SER A 405 -24.15 27.97 8.14
C SER A 405 -24.46 27.28 9.48
N GLU A 406 -25.68 26.80 9.69
CA GLU A 406 -26.15 26.12 10.89
C GLU A 406 -26.28 24.61 10.64
N ARG A 407 -25.42 23.78 11.23
CA ARG A 407 -25.54 22.33 11.10
C ARG A 407 -26.83 21.83 11.76
N LEU A 408 -27.71 21.19 10.99
CA LEU A 408 -28.86 20.46 11.49
C LEU A 408 -28.37 19.20 12.25
N ARG A 409 -28.92 18.98 13.43
CA ARG A 409 -28.55 17.87 14.32
C ARG A 409 -29.75 16.99 14.62
N VAL A 410 -29.50 15.69 14.65
CA VAL A 410 -30.44 14.66 15.13
C VAL A 410 -29.83 14.04 16.38
N TYR A 411 -30.46 14.26 17.52
CA TYR A 411 -30.03 13.71 18.80
C TYR A 411 -30.81 12.44 19.07
N PHE A 412 -30.08 11.41 19.47
CA PHE A 412 -30.64 10.11 19.73
C PHE A 412 -29.91 9.40 20.86
N ASP A 413 -30.52 8.34 21.35
CA ASP A 413 -29.92 7.44 22.34
C ASP A 413 -30.24 5.99 22.02
N GLN A 414 -29.44 5.05 22.53
CA GLN A 414 -29.72 3.62 22.44
C GLN A 414 -30.38 3.17 23.75
N LEU A 415 -31.62 2.70 23.66
CA LEU A 415 -32.37 2.18 24.79
C LEU A 415 -31.86 0.80 25.22
N PRO A 416 -32.12 0.37 26.48
CA PRO A 416 -31.78 -0.98 26.94
C PRO A 416 -32.40 -2.11 26.11
N SER A 417 -33.53 -1.83 25.45
CA SER A 417 -34.18 -2.75 24.50
C SER A 417 -33.41 -2.94 23.19
N GLY A 418 -32.28 -2.23 23.01
CA GLY A 418 -31.52 -2.19 21.76
C GLY A 418 -32.06 -1.20 20.73
N ARG A 419 -33.31 -0.73 20.90
CA ARG A 419 -33.94 0.26 20.02
C ARG A 419 -33.32 1.64 20.18
N PHE A 420 -33.41 2.44 19.13
CA PHE A 420 -32.92 3.81 19.13
C PHE A 420 -34.07 4.77 19.43
N LEU A 421 -33.83 5.80 20.23
CA LEU A 421 -34.80 6.86 20.53
C LEU A 421 -34.30 8.18 19.94
N VAL A 422 -34.97 8.72 18.93
CA VAL A 422 -34.71 10.07 18.42
C VAL A 422 -35.45 11.06 19.31
N GLY A 423 -34.69 11.84 20.08
CA GLY A 423 -35.21 12.71 21.12
C GLY A 423 -35.41 14.17 20.69
N TRP A 424 -34.57 14.66 19.77
CA TRP A 424 -34.54 16.08 19.40
C TRP A 424 -33.99 16.28 17.99
N ILE A 425 -34.56 17.24 17.26
CA ILE A 425 -34.06 17.65 15.93
C ILE A 425 -33.99 19.17 15.86
N GLY A 426 -32.85 19.68 15.42
CA GLY A 426 -32.76 21.10 15.14
C GLY A 426 -31.41 21.69 14.80
N HIS A 427 -31.43 22.99 14.49
CA HIS A 427 -30.24 23.73 14.08
C HIS A 427 -29.36 24.05 15.29
N ARG A 428 -28.06 23.82 15.16
CA ARG A 428 -27.10 24.48 16.04
C ARG A 428 -26.76 25.83 15.44
N LYS A 429 -27.23 26.89 16.10
CA LYS A 429 -26.64 28.23 15.90
C LYS A 429 -25.17 28.18 16.26
N ILE A 430 -24.31 28.26 15.25
CA ILE A 430 -22.89 28.57 15.45
C ILE A 430 -22.87 30.07 15.74
N PHE A 431 -23.03 30.45 17.00
CA PHE A 431 -22.63 31.79 17.40
C PHE A 431 -21.10 31.80 17.35
N SER A 432 -20.51 32.44 16.33
CA SER A 432 -19.11 32.85 16.41
C SER A 432 -18.97 33.74 17.64
N HIS A 433 -17.93 33.51 18.43
CA HIS A 433 -17.63 34.32 19.61
C HIS A 433 -17.00 35.68 19.27
N ASP A 434 -17.10 36.10 18.01
CA ASP A 434 -16.72 37.44 17.58
C ASP A 434 -18.00 38.28 17.50
N GLY A 435 -18.20 39.09 18.54
CA GLY A 435 -19.00 40.30 18.45
C GLY A 435 -18.34 41.33 17.55
#